data_AF-A0A7J7H8H2-F1
#
_entry.id   AF-A0A7J7H8H2-F1
#
_cell.length_a   1.000
_cell.length_b   1.000
_cell.length_c   1.000
_cell.angle_alpha   90.00
_cell.angle_beta   90.00
_cell.angle_gamma   90.00
#
_symmetry.space_group_name_H-M   'P 1'
#
loop_
_entity.id
_entity.type
_entity.pdbx_description
1 polymer ?
#
loop_
_entity_poly.entity_id
_entity_poly.type
_entity_poly.pdbx_seq_one_letter_code
_entity_poly.pdbx_strand_id
1 'polypeptide(L)'
;MLRGENKVVYVKAKECSEQISMEDFAIGLGKHFTSFYEQVTAAIIKIVEKPWERMYIDGQSHEHGFKLGSEKHTTEVTVKKSGALLVTSGIEGLAVLKTTKVKLI
;
A
#
# COMPACT_ATOMS: atom_id res chain seq x y z
N MET A 1 -20.18 -6.28 7.99
CA MET A 1 -19.80 -4.99 7.38
C MET A 1 -20.02 -3.89 8.41
N LEU A 2 -18.99 -3.54 9.18
CA LEU A 2 -19.09 -2.51 10.22
C LEU A 2 -18.96 -1.13 9.56
N ARG A 3 -20.02 -0.31 9.63
CA ARG A 3 -20.14 0.99 8.94
C ARG A 3 -19.09 2.07 9.32
N GLY A 4 -18.12 1.76 10.18
CA GLY A 4 -17.12 2.70 10.71
C GLY A 4 -15.71 2.59 10.10
N GLU A 5 -15.37 1.48 9.43
CA GLU A 5 -13.99 1.17 9.03
C GLU A 5 -13.40 2.22 8.07
N ASN A 6 -14.18 2.65 7.07
CA ASN A 6 -13.72 3.63 6.08
C ASN A 6 -13.32 4.98 6.69
N LYS A 7 -14.04 5.46 7.70
CA LYS A 7 -13.73 6.76 8.33
C LYS A 7 -12.39 6.72 9.06
N VAL A 8 -12.09 5.59 9.71
CA VAL A 8 -10.83 5.39 10.44
C VAL A 8 -9.64 5.44 9.48
N VAL A 9 -9.76 4.84 8.29
CA VAL A 9 -8.69 4.89 7.27
C VAL A 9 -8.34 6.32 6.90
N TYR A 10 -9.33 7.17 6.62
CA TYR A 10 -9.10 8.58 6.28
C TYR A 10 -8.51 9.38 7.44
N VAL A 11 -8.99 9.15 8.67
CA VAL A 11 -8.46 9.83 9.86
C VAL A 11 -6.99 9.45 10.07
N LYS A 12 -6.66 8.16 10.02
CA LYS A 12 -5.27 7.70 10.17
C LYS A 12 -4.36 8.19 9.06
N ALA A 13 -4.85 8.23 7.83
CA ALA A 13 -4.09 8.83 6.72
C ALA A 13 -3.82 10.33 6.94
N LYS A 14 -4.78 11.07 7.50
CA LYS A 14 -4.61 12.50 7.81
C LYS A 14 -3.65 12.76 8.97
N GLU A 15 -3.55 11.84 9.91
CA GLU A 15 -2.62 11.94 11.05
C GLU A 15 -1.16 11.66 10.66
N CYS A 16 -0.91 11.03 9.51
CA CYS A 16 0.44 10.85 8.97
C CYS A 16 1.02 12.20 8.54
N SER A 17 1.92 12.75 9.37
CA SER A 17 2.62 14.02 9.10
C SER A 17 3.75 13.88 8.08
N GLU A 18 4.26 12.67 7.90
CA GLU A 18 5.34 12.34 6.96
C GLU A 18 4.89 11.20 6.03
N GLN A 19 5.56 11.09 4.89
CA GLN A 19 5.36 9.97 3.99
C GLN A 19 5.90 8.70 4.65
N ILE A 20 5.02 7.73 4.88
CA ILE A 20 5.35 6.41 5.40
C ILE A 20 5.13 5.35 4.33
N SER A 21 5.74 4.18 4.51
CA SER A 21 5.51 3.03 3.64
C SER A 21 4.06 2.54 3.75
N MET A 22 3.55 1.88 2.72
CA MET A 22 2.23 1.26 2.79
C MET A 22 2.17 0.18 3.88
N GLU A 23 3.26 -0.57 4.05
CA GLU A 23 3.41 -1.62 5.05
C GLU A 23 3.23 -1.04 6.45
N ASP A 24 3.93 0.04 6.78
CA ASP A 24 3.84 0.69 8.09
C ASP A 24 2.44 1.25 8.34
N PHE A 25 1.83 1.85 7.32
CA PHE A 25 0.46 2.32 7.40
C PHE A 25 -0.54 1.18 7.66
N ALA A 26 -0.41 0.06 6.94
CA ALA A 26 -1.24 -1.12 7.11
C ALA A 26 -1.06 -1.77 8.49
N ILE A 27 0.18 -1.83 8.99
CA ILE A 27 0.50 -2.29 10.35
C ILE A 27 -0.17 -1.39 11.38
N GLY A 28 -0.04 -0.07 11.25
CA GLY A 28 -0.65 0.90 12.16
C GLY A 28 -2.17 0.78 12.20
N LEU A 29 -2.80 0.62 11.05
CA LEU A 29 -4.24 0.41 10.93
C LEU A 29 -4.69 -0.92 11.55
N GLY A 30 -3.99 -2.01 11.27
CA GLY A 30 -4.28 -3.33 11.84
C GLY A 30 -4.16 -3.33 13.37
N LYS A 31 -3.09 -2.72 13.91
CA LYS A 31 -2.89 -2.55 15.36
C LYS A 31 -4.00 -1.72 16.00
N HIS A 32 -4.47 -0.67 15.33
CA HIS A 32 -5.58 0.13 15.81
C HIS A 32 -6.85 -0.71 15.98
N PHE A 33 -7.24 -1.50 14.96
CA PHE A 33 -8.44 -2.33 15.04
C PHE A 33 -8.35 -3.44 16.08
N THR A 34 -7.22 -4.15 16.18
CA THR A 34 -7.05 -5.23 17.17
C THR A 34 -6.96 -4.73 18.62
N SER A 35 -6.54 -3.48 18.82
CA SER A 35 -6.42 -2.87 20.15
C SER A 35 -7.70 -2.15 20.58
N PHE A 36 -8.38 -1.48 19.67
CA PHE A 36 -9.57 -0.67 19.98
C PHE A 36 -10.82 -1.51 20.19
N TYR A 37 -10.98 -2.61 19.43
CA TYR A 37 -12.14 -3.49 19.52
C TYR A 37 -11.78 -4.80 20.20
N GLU A 38 -12.30 -5.03 21.40
CA GLU A 38 -11.91 -6.19 22.21
C GLU A 38 -12.21 -7.54 21.53
N GLN A 39 -13.31 -7.60 20.77
CA GLN A 39 -13.76 -8.80 20.06
C GLN A 39 -12.96 -9.11 18.79
N VAL A 40 -12.14 -8.18 18.31
CA VAL A 40 -11.34 -8.38 17.09
C VAL A 40 -10.08 -9.18 17.44
N THR A 41 -9.97 -10.37 16.87
CA THR A 41 -8.84 -11.29 17.10
C THR A 41 -7.73 -11.12 16.05
N ALA A 42 -8.08 -10.65 14.85
CA ALA A 42 -7.14 -10.32 13.79
C ALA A 42 -7.72 -9.24 12.86
N ALA A 43 -6.84 -8.44 12.27
CA ALA A 43 -7.14 -7.49 11.21
C ALA A 43 -6.27 -7.81 9.98
N ILE A 44 -6.90 -7.88 8.81
CA ILE A 44 -6.22 -8.08 7.53
C ILE A 44 -6.42 -6.82 6.71
N ILE A 45 -5.33 -6.13 6.41
CA ILE A 45 -5.32 -4.87 5.67
C ILE A 45 -4.65 -5.12 4.32
N LYS A 46 -5.36 -4.82 3.23
CA LYS A 46 -4.82 -4.90 1.86
C LYS A 46 -4.75 -3.49 1.27
N ILE A 47 -3.58 -3.10 0.79
CA ILE A 47 -3.36 -1.80 0.16
C ILE A 47 -2.82 -2.03 -1.25
N VAL A 48 -3.34 -1.24 -2.18
CA VAL A 48 -2.85 -1.14 -3.55
C VAL A 48 -2.50 0.32 -3.80
N GLU A 49 -1.20 0.61 -3.89
CA GLU A 49 -0.69 1.93 -4.24
C GLU A 49 -0.64 2.11 -5.75
N LYS A 50 -1.01 3.33 -6.16
CA LYS A 50 -0.82 3.81 -7.52
C LYS A 50 0.49 4.60 -7.55
N PRO A 51 1.51 4.15 -8.31
CA PRO A 51 2.78 4.87 -8.40
C PRO A 51 2.58 6.13 -9.23
N TRP A 52 2.34 7.27 -8.57
CA TRP A 52 2.34 8.57 -9.23
C TRP A 52 3.77 9.09 -9.34
N GLU A 53 4.26 9.18 -10.58
CA GLU A 53 5.60 9.68 -10.86
C GLU A 53 5.56 11.14 -11.27
N ARG A 54 6.47 11.96 -10.73
CA ARG A 54 6.59 13.36 -11.12
C ARG A 54 6.94 13.46 -12.60
N MET A 55 6.22 14.31 -13.34
CA MET A 55 6.50 14.55 -14.75
C MET A 55 7.73 15.44 -14.93
N TYR A 56 8.48 15.18 -15.99
CA TYR A 56 9.60 15.99 -16.43
C TYR A 56 9.34 16.50 -17.85
N ILE A 57 9.49 17.80 -18.07
CA ILE A 57 9.37 18.47 -19.37
C ILE A 57 10.67 19.22 -19.59
N ASP A 58 11.35 18.97 -20.71
CA ASP A 58 12.65 19.56 -21.04
C ASP A 58 13.70 19.43 -19.92
N GLY A 59 13.67 18.30 -19.20
CA GLY A 59 14.57 18.01 -18.07
C GLY A 59 14.22 18.70 -16.76
N GLN A 60 13.19 19.56 -16.73
CA GLN A 60 12.70 20.20 -15.52
C GLN A 60 11.49 19.46 -14.95
N SER A 61 11.45 19.31 -13.62
CA SER A 61 10.34 18.65 -12.97
C SER A 61 9.13 19.59 -12.90
N HIS A 62 7.95 19.09 -13.28
CA HIS A 62 6.72 19.87 -13.18
C HIS A 62 6.27 19.95 -11.72
N GLU A 63 5.88 21.13 -11.24
CA GLU A 63 5.53 21.36 -9.81
C GLU A 63 4.32 20.53 -9.35
N HIS A 64 3.32 20.39 -10.22
CA HIS A 64 2.06 19.71 -9.91
C HIS A 64 1.66 18.64 -10.94
N GLY A 65 2.62 18.19 -11.75
CA GLY A 65 2.38 17.30 -12.89
C GLY A 65 2.82 15.89 -12.54
N PHE A 66 1.92 14.92 -12.69
CA PHE A 66 2.18 13.52 -12.38
C PHE A 66 1.66 12.63 -13.49
N LYS A 67 2.44 11.59 -13.82
CA LYS A 67 2.00 10.48 -14.67
C LYS A 67 1.77 9.26 -13.79
N LEU A 68 0.85 8.41 -14.20
CA LEU A 68 0.64 7.12 -13.55
C LEU A 68 1.67 6.12 -14.07
N GLY A 69 2.39 5.44 -13.17
CA GLY A 69 3.28 4.34 -13.49
C GLY A 69 2.53 3.12 -14.03
N SER A 70 3.26 2.18 -14.62
CA SER A 70 2.69 1.03 -15.33
C SER A 70 2.16 -0.07 -14.42
N GLU A 71 2.81 -0.25 -13.28
CA GLU A 71 2.56 -1.29 -12.30
C GLU A 71 1.82 -0.74 -11.09
N LYS A 72 1.46 -1.62 -10.17
CA LYS A 72 0.91 -1.28 -8.85
C LYS A 72 1.75 -1.96 -7.80
N HIS A 73 1.96 -1.25 -6.70
CA HIS A 73 2.54 -1.86 -5.51
C HIS A 73 1.42 -2.33 -4.60
N THR A 74 1.55 -3.54 -4.07
CA THR A 74 0.54 -4.15 -3.19
C THR A 74 1.18 -4.53 -1.89
N THR A 75 0.45 -4.38 -0.79
CA THR A 75 0.80 -5.00 0.48
C THR A 75 -0.43 -5.59 1.17
N GLU A 76 -0.24 -6.76 1.77
CA GLU A 76 -1.21 -7.42 2.64
C GLU A 76 -0.56 -7.62 4.01
N VAL A 77 -1.20 -7.05 5.03
CA VAL A 77 -0.74 -7.13 6.42
C VAL A 77 -1.81 -7.80 7.25
N THR A 78 -1.43 -8.88 7.94
CA THR A 78 -2.25 -9.52 8.97
C THR A 78 -1.67 -9.21 10.34
N VAL A 79 -2.44 -8.51 11.17
CA VAL A 79 -2.13 -8.24 12.58
C VAL A 79 -3.05 -9.09 13.44
N LYS A 80 -2.51 -9.99 14.25
CA LYS A 80 -3.27 -10.75 15.24
C LYS A 80 -3.13 -10.10 16.62
N LYS A 81 -4.21 -10.16 17.41
CA LYS A 81 -4.21 -9.71 18.81
C LYS A 81 -3.22 -10.49 19.69
N SER A 82 -2.86 -11.71 19.28
CA SER A 82 -1.79 -12.49 19.91
C SER A 82 -0.38 -11.92 19.71
N GLY A 83 -0.23 -10.83 18.94
CA GLY A 83 1.05 -10.21 18.60
C GLY A 83 1.69 -10.73 17.32
N ALA A 84 1.10 -11.75 16.66
CA ALA A 84 1.62 -12.23 15.39
C ALA A 84 1.38 -11.19 14.28
N LEU A 85 2.44 -10.91 13.51
CA LEU A 85 2.43 -9.98 12.40
C LEU A 85 2.94 -10.70 11.14
N LEU A 86 2.14 -10.70 10.09
CA LEU A 86 2.52 -11.19 8.76
C LEU A 86 2.38 -10.05 7.76
N VAL A 87 3.41 -9.84 6.95
CA VAL A 87 3.45 -8.84 5.89
C VAL A 87 3.81 -9.55 4.59
N THR A 88 3.07 -9.27 3.52
CA THR A 88 3.36 -9.75 2.17
C THR A 88 3.24 -8.57 1.22
N SER A 89 4.33 -8.24 0.54
CA SER A 89 4.36 -7.17 -0.46
C SER A 89 4.54 -7.73 -1.87
N GLY A 90 4.10 -6.98 -2.87
CA GLY A 90 4.08 -7.44 -4.25
C GLY A 90 4.01 -6.32 -5.26
N ILE A 91 4.26 -6.67 -6.51
CA ILE A 91 4.10 -5.81 -7.67
C ILE A 91 3.12 -6.51 -8.61
N GLU A 92 2.09 -5.79 -9.05
CA GLU A 92 1.06 -6.30 -9.96
C GLU A 92 1.00 -5.47 -11.24
N GLY A 93 0.70 -6.12 -12.36
CA GLY A 93 0.43 -5.45 -13.63
C GLY A 93 1.68 -4.95 -14.37
N LEU A 94 2.89 -5.30 -13.94
CA LEU A 94 4.11 -4.96 -14.67
C LEU A 94 4.20 -5.78 -15.96
N ALA A 95 4.09 -5.11 -17.11
CA ALA A 95 4.28 -5.71 -18.42
C ALA A 95 5.70 -5.46 -18.92
N VAL A 96 6.41 -6.52 -19.31
CA VAL A 96 7.76 -6.44 -19.89
C VAL A 96 7.83 -7.23 -21.19
N LEU A 97 8.59 -6.72 -22.15
CA LEU A 97 8.83 -7.38 -23.44
C LEU A 97 10.32 -7.44 -23.74
N LYS A 98 10.77 -8.59 -24.25
CA LYS A 98 12.14 -8.80 -24.70
C LYS A 98 12.14 -9.32 -26.15
N THR A 99 12.93 -8.71 -27.02
CA THR A 99 12.94 -9.00 -28.48
C THR A 99 13.93 -10.08 -28.91
N THR A 100 14.86 -10.52 -28.03
CA THR A 100 15.86 -11.56 -28.32
C THR A 100 16.35 -12.23 -27.02
N LYS A 101 17.15 -13.30 -27.09
CA LYS A 101 17.69 -14.04 -25.93
C LYS A 101 16.61 -14.57 -24.97
N VAL A 102 15.49 -15.08 -25.47
CA VAL A 102 14.61 -15.98 -24.70
C VAL A 102 15.09 -17.39 -24.99
N LYS A 103 15.65 -18.08 -24.00
CA LYS A 103 16.01 -19.50 -24.12
C LYS A 103 14.91 -20.29 -23.42
N LEU A 104 14.08 -20.97 -24.20
CA LEU A 104 13.20 -22.02 -23.68
C LEU A 104 14.12 -23.18 -23.32
N ILE A 105 14.15 -23.54 -22.04
CA ILE A 105 14.80 -24.76 -21.54
C ILE A 105 13.92 -25.97 -21.83
#